data_AF-A0A224YMR7-F1
#
_entry.id   AF-A0A224YMR7-F1
#
_cell.length_a   1.000
_cell.length_b   1.000
_cell.length_c   1.000
_cell.angle_alpha   90.00
_cell.angle_beta   90.00
_cell.angle_gamma   90.00
#
_symmetry.space_group_name_H-M   'P 1'
#
loop_
_entity.id
_entity.type
_entity.pdbx_description
1 polymer ?
#
loop_
_entity_poly.entity_id
_entity_poly.type
_entity_poly.pdbx_seq_one_letter_code
_entity_poly.pdbx_strand_id
1 'polypeptide(L)'
;MNHQLLGFLPVSAFVLAYISRFIMSGECWTGVLPANSSSTIYLVGYSQQLYRKYIKCVQSEFIGVIAHGTLRRLTMSYTDPRTKEPVTKGLPFVLQFQEDPLVFKLNITGLYDDWMRLTGANRTYLIMYYNKDAMVLADRKRGYSDDDRPVCSLWVTKPYRYLKGLSALANITFHDNCKNATLVSYDRECWW
;
A
#
# COMPACT_ATOMS: atom_id res chain seq x y z
N MET A 1 54.75 25.38 -16.63
CA MET A 1 53.33 25.36 -16.98
C MET A 1 53.11 24.36 -18.10
N ASN A 2 52.41 23.27 -17.85
CA ASN A 2 51.75 22.49 -18.90
C ASN A 2 50.59 21.71 -18.28
N HIS A 3 49.37 22.20 -18.54
CA HIS A 3 48.10 21.58 -18.21
C HIS A 3 47.61 20.84 -19.45
N GLN A 4 47.64 19.51 -19.47
CA GLN A 4 46.86 18.65 -20.38
C GLN A 4 46.78 17.25 -19.75
N LEU A 5 45.69 16.49 -19.70
CA LEU A 5 44.28 16.70 -20.01
C LEU A 5 43.58 15.50 -19.32
N LEU A 6 42.76 15.77 -18.30
CA LEU A 6 41.80 14.82 -17.73
C LEU A 6 40.70 14.62 -18.77
N GLY A 7 40.82 13.60 -19.62
CA GLY A 7 39.93 13.41 -20.77
C GLY A 7 39.38 11.99 -20.95
N PHE A 8 39.51 11.10 -19.97
CA PHE A 8 39.13 9.68 -20.14
C PHE A 8 37.99 9.19 -19.24
N LEU A 9 37.33 10.06 -18.47
CA LEU A 9 36.20 9.67 -17.61
C LEU A 9 34.79 9.63 -18.26
N PRO A 10 34.48 10.24 -19.42
CA PRO A 10 33.10 10.19 -19.92
C PRO A 10 32.77 8.94 -20.75
N VAL A 11 33.77 8.20 -21.25
CA VAL A 11 33.53 7.04 -22.14
C VAL A 11 33.05 5.82 -21.35
N SER A 12 33.53 5.63 -20.12
CA SER A 12 33.12 4.54 -19.22
C SER A 12 31.66 4.68 -18.74
N ALA A 13 31.10 5.89 -18.69
CA ALA A 13 29.69 6.10 -18.36
C ALA A 13 28.74 5.63 -19.48
N PHE A 14 29.14 5.76 -20.74
CA PHE A 14 28.31 5.32 -21.89
C PHE A 14 28.34 3.81 -22.11
N VAL A 15 29.47 3.14 -21.83
CA VAL A 15 29.56 1.68 -21.96
C VAL A 15 28.71 0.98 -20.87
N LEU A 16 28.62 1.55 -19.66
CA LEU A 16 27.68 1.06 -18.62
C LEU A 16 26.21 1.24 -19.03
N ALA A 17 25.88 2.32 -19.76
CA ALA A 17 24.54 2.54 -20.30
C ALA A 17 24.18 1.61 -21.48
N TYR A 18 25.19 1.05 -22.17
CA TYR A 18 24.96 0.10 -23.27
C TYR A 18 24.84 -1.34 -22.78
N ILE A 19 25.62 -1.73 -21.76
CA ILE A 19 25.48 -3.05 -21.11
C ILE A 19 24.16 -3.15 -20.34
N SER A 20 23.61 -2.05 -19.80
CA SER A 20 22.28 -2.07 -19.15
C SER A 20 21.12 -2.39 -20.10
N ARG A 21 21.25 -2.13 -21.41
CA ARG A 21 20.23 -2.55 -22.39
C ARG A 21 20.19 -4.06 -22.61
N PHE A 22 21.31 -4.76 -22.42
CA PHE A 22 21.39 -6.21 -22.53
C PHE A 22 21.08 -6.94 -21.22
N ILE A 23 21.06 -6.21 -20.10
CA ILE A 23 20.44 -6.63 -18.84
C ILE A 23 19.05 -6.00 -18.71
N MET A 24 18.27 -5.96 -19.79
CA MET A 24 16.83 -6.18 -19.65
C MET A 24 16.61 -7.69 -19.49
N SER A 25 17.09 -8.16 -18.35
CA SER A 25 16.84 -9.47 -17.77
C SER A 25 15.35 -9.77 -17.83
N GLY A 26 15.06 -11.04 -18.10
CA GLY A 26 13.74 -11.57 -18.40
C GLY A 26 12.64 -11.09 -17.48
N GLU A 27 11.43 -11.06 -18.04
CA GLU A 27 10.17 -10.87 -17.33
C GLU A 27 10.30 -9.83 -16.22
N CYS A 28 10.10 -8.56 -16.56
CA CYS A 28 9.65 -7.64 -15.53
C CYS A 28 8.29 -8.19 -15.09
N TRP A 29 8.29 -9.07 -14.07
CA TRP A 29 7.09 -9.58 -13.43
C TRP A 29 6.39 -8.34 -12.92
N THR A 30 5.49 -7.79 -13.72
CA THR A 30 4.60 -6.71 -13.32
C THR A 30 3.84 -7.30 -12.14
N GLY A 31 4.25 -6.90 -10.93
CA GLY A 31 3.69 -7.48 -9.72
C GLY A 31 2.17 -7.39 -9.79
N VAL A 32 1.46 -8.48 -9.48
CA VAL A 32 0.01 -8.37 -9.41
C VAL A 32 -0.30 -7.47 -8.22
N LEU A 33 -0.84 -6.29 -8.47
CA LEU A 33 -1.23 -5.36 -7.41
C LEU A 33 -2.32 -6.01 -6.55
N PRO A 34 -2.13 -6.20 -5.23
CA PRO A 34 -3.07 -6.94 -4.39
C PRO A 34 -4.50 -6.38 -4.42
N ALA A 35 -4.64 -5.05 -4.48
CA ALA A 35 -5.91 -4.35 -4.64
C ALA A 35 -6.71 -4.79 -5.90
N ASN A 36 -6.01 -5.18 -6.96
CA ASN A 36 -6.61 -5.64 -8.22
C ASN A 36 -6.71 -7.17 -8.34
N SER A 37 -6.32 -7.89 -7.30
CA SER A 37 -6.33 -9.36 -7.28
C SER A 37 -7.63 -9.91 -6.68
N SER A 38 -7.91 -11.18 -6.97
CA SER A 38 -9.00 -11.94 -6.34
C SER A 38 -8.73 -12.32 -4.88
N SER A 39 -7.50 -12.11 -4.38
CA SER A 39 -7.12 -12.44 -3.01
C SER A 39 -7.77 -11.49 -2.01
N THR A 40 -8.13 -12.00 -0.83
CA THR A 40 -8.42 -11.15 0.34
C THR A 40 -7.14 -10.45 0.77
N ILE A 41 -7.26 -9.18 1.14
CA ILE A 41 -6.15 -8.37 1.65
C ILE A 41 -6.41 -7.97 3.11
N TYR A 42 -5.39 -8.00 3.94
CA TYR A 42 -5.45 -7.77 5.38
C TYR A 42 -4.62 -6.56 5.74
N LEU A 43 -5.14 -5.67 6.59
CA LEU A 43 -4.37 -4.55 7.12
C LEU A 43 -3.45 -5.06 8.23
N VAL A 44 -2.13 -4.96 8.01
CA VAL A 44 -1.11 -5.45 8.97
C VAL A 44 -0.10 -4.38 9.38
N GLY A 45 -0.29 -3.14 8.91
CA GLY A 45 0.47 -2.01 9.40
C GLY A 45 -0.19 -0.69 9.05
N TYR A 46 0.03 0.32 9.87
CA TYR A 46 -0.41 1.68 9.61
C TYR A 46 0.49 2.70 10.33
N SER A 47 0.47 3.93 9.84
CA SER A 47 0.98 5.09 10.56
C SER A 47 0.12 5.39 11.78
N GLN A 48 0.72 5.72 12.93
CA GLN A 48 0.01 5.94 14.20
C GLN A 48 -1.17 6.94 14.12
N GLN A 49 -1.15 7.88 13.17
CA GLN A 49 -2.24 8.82 12.91
C GLN A 49 -3.53 8.16 12.43
N LEU A 50 -3.43 6.98 11.81
CA LEU A 50 -4.56 6.13 11.41
C LEU A 50 -5.06 5.25 12.55
N TYR A 51 -4.40 5.23 13.71
CA TYR A 51 -4.83 4.39 14.81
C TYR A 51 -6.24 4.75 15.27
N ARG A 52 -7.08 3.72 15.40
CA ARG A 52 -8.43 3.80 15.94
C ARG A 52 -8.60 2.68 16.96
N LYS A 53 -8.59 3.04 18.25
CA LYS A 53 -8.60 2.09 19.39
C LYS A 53 -9.69 1.02 19.29
N TYR A 54 -10.84 1.37 18.72
CA TYR A 54 -12.00 0.49 18.66
C TYR A 54 -12.17 -0.22 17.32
N ILE A 55 -11.23 -0.12 16.38
CA ILE A 55 -11.31 -0.81 15.09
C ILE A 55 -10.26 -1.91 15.05
N LYS A 56 -10.68 -3.12 14.69
CA LYS A 56 -9.84 -4.31 14.57
C LYS A 56 -10.20 -5.13 13.34
N CYS A 57 -9.33 -6.08 13.02
CA CYS A 57 -9.58 -7.13 12.03
C CYS A 57 -9.88 -6.60 10.63
N VAL A 58 -9.31 -5.46 10.24
CA VAL A 58 -9.61 -4.83 8.95
C VAL A 58 -9.09 -5.70 7.80
N GLN A 59 -9.99 -6.12 6.91
CA GLN A 59 -9.66 -6.83 5.67
C GLN A 59 -10.52 -6.33 4.51
N SER A 60 -10.09 -6.65 3.30
CA SER A 60 -10.89 -6.43 2.10
C SER A 60 -10.93 -7.65 1.19
N GLU A 61 -12.13 -8.10 0.87
CA GLU A 61 -12.41 -9.25 0.01
C GLU A 61 -12.74 -8.79 -1.40
N PHE A 62 -12.31 -9.55 -2.40
CA PHE A 62 -12.73 -9.35 -3.78
C PHE A 62 -14.19 -9.79 -3.96
N ILE A 63 -15.00 -8.94 -4.59
CA ILE A 63 -16.37 -9.29 -4.99
C ILE A 63 -16.41 -9.57 -6.50
N GLY A 64 -15.79 -8.71 -7.31
CA GLY A 64 -15.86 -8.80 -8.76
C GLY A 64 -15.10 -7.68 -9.46
N VAL A 65 -15.00 -7.79 -10.78
CA VAL A 65 -14.53 -6.71 -11.66
C VAL A 65 -15.75 -6.01 -12.23
N ILE A 66 -15.72 -4.68 -12.26
CA ILE A 66 -16.72 -3.84 -12.94
C ILE A 66 -16.04 -3.00 -14.02
N ALA A 67 -16.83 -2.37 -14.89
CA ALA A 67 -16.32 -1.65 -16.07
C ALA A 67 -15.20 -0.64 -15.78
N HIS A 68 -15.17 -0.06 -14.58
CA HIS A 68 -14.22 1.00 -14.20
C HIS A 68 -13.42 0.69 -12.93
N GLY A 69 -13.26 -0.59 -12.57
CA GLY A 69 -12.44 -0.94 -11.41
C GLY A 69 -12.76 -2.29 -10.79
N THR A 70 -12.22 -2.49 -9.59
CA THR A 70 -12.38 -3.73 -8.82
C THR A 70 -13.31 -3.47 -7.65
N LEU A 71 -14.44 -4.19 -7.63
CA LEU A 71 -15.41 -4.15 -6.54
C LEU A 71 -14.94 -5.06 -5.41
N ARG A 72 -14.83 -4.48 -4.22
CA ARG A 72 -14.37 -5.16 -3.01
C ARG A 72 -15.31 -4.91 -1.84
N ARG A 73 -15.27 -5.78 -0.84
CA ARG A 73 -15.91 -5.56 0.47
C ARG A 73 -14.84 -5.17 1.48
N LEU A 74 -15.00 -4.08 2.22
CA LEU A 74 -14.17 -3.74 3.38
C LEU A 74 -14.90 -4.25 4.62
N THR A 75 -14.29 -5.18 5.34
CA THR A 75 -14.85 -5.75 6.58
C THR A 75 -13.96 -5.39 7.75
N MET A 76 -14.58 -4.96 8.84
CA MET A 76 -13.89 -4.67 10.10
C MET A 76 -14.80 -4.93 11.29
N SER A 77 -14.17 -5.22 12.43
CA SER A 77 -14.84 -5.31 13.72
C SER A 77 -14.61 -4.02 14.48
N TYR A 78 -15.67 -3.41 15.02
CA TYR A 78 -15.57 -2.22 15.82
C TYR A 78 -16.61 -2.15 16.93
N THR A 79 -16.35 -1.35 17.97
CA THR A 79 -17.36 -1.02 18.98
C THR A 79 -18.25 0.09 18.46
N ASP A 80 -19.56 -0.17 18.31
CA ASP A 80 -20.50 0.84 17.85
C ASP A 80 -20.52 2.02 18.85
N PRO A 81 -20.27 3.25 18.39
CA PRO A 81 -20.21 4.40 19.29
C PRO A 81 -21.54 4.72 19.97
N ARG A 82 -22.67 4.30 19.39
CA ARG A 82 -24.03 4.51 19.91
C ARG A 82 -24.44 3.43 20.90
N THR A 83 -24.31 2.15 20.54
CA THR A 83 -24.77 1.03 21.40
C THR A 83 -23.69 0.51 22.34
N LYS A 84 -22.42 0.82 22.09
CA LYS A 84 -21.24 0.26 22.78
C LYS A 84 -21.07 -1.25 22.59
N GLU A 85 -21.81 -1.86 21.69
CA GLU A 85 -21.70 -3.28 21.38
C GLU A 85 -20.62 -3.55 20.32
N PRO A 86 -19.95 -4.71 20.35
CA PRO A 86 -19.07 -5.13 19.28
C PRO A 86 -19.89 -5.47 18.03
N VAL A 87 -19.50 -4.89 16.90
CA VAL A 87 -20.13 -5.09 15.60
C VAL A 87 -19.08 -5.46 14.57
N THR A 88 -19.35 -6.48 13.77
CA THR A 88 -18.59 -6.77 12.54
C THR A 88 -19.45 -6.36 11.36
N LYS A 89 -18.94 -5.46 10.52
CA LYS A 89 -19.68 -4.95 9.36
C LYS A 89 -18.79 -4.90 8.13
N GLY A 90 -19.37 -5.29 7.01
CA GLY A 90 -18.77 -5.20 5.68
C GLY A 90 -19.50 -4.17 4.83
N LEU A 91 -18.75 -3.34 4.08
CA LEU A 91 -19.32 -2.47 3.05
C LEU A 91 -18.63 -2.65 1.71
N PRO A 92 -19.39 -2.66 0.59
CA PRO A 92 -18.80 -2.65 -0.73
C PRO A 92 -18.15 -1.29 -1.04
N PHE A 93 -17.06 -1.32 -1.79
CA PHE A 93 -16.40 -0.15 -2.34
C PHE A 93 -15.69 -0.53 -3.64
N VAL A 94 -15.43 0.46 -4.48
CA VAL A 94 -14.78 0.29 -5.78
C VAL A 94 -13.39 0.89 -5.72
N LEU A 95 -12.42 0.12 -6.22
CA LEU A 95 -11.06 0.55 -6.44
C LEU A 95 -10.84 0.86 -7.91
N GLN A 96 -10.39 2.07 -8.21
CA GLN A 96 -10.09 2.52 -9.57
C GLN A 96 -8.63 2.97 -9.63
N PHE A 97 -7.89 2.43 -10.58
CA PHE A 97 -6.48 2.76 -10.78
C PHE A 97 -6.40 3.87 -11.82
N GLN A 98 -5.68 4.96 -11.52
CA GLN A 98 -5.38 5.95 -12.54
C GLN A 98 -4.18 5.49 -13.36
N GLU A 99 -4.35 5.45 -14.67
CA GLU A 99 -3.26 5.30 -15.63
C GLU A 99 -2.50 6.63 -15.73
N ASP A 100 -1.63 6.88 -14.77
CA ASP A 100 -0.68 7.99 -14.78
C ASP A 100 0.74 7.38 -14.78
N PRO A 101 1.55 7.58 -15.83
CA PRO A 101 2.84 6.92 -15.98
C PRO A 101 3.87 7.37 -14.93
N LEU A 102 3.60 8.47 -14.22
CA LEU A 102 4.51 9.04 -13.22
C LEU A 102 4.05 8.79 -11.79
N VAL A 103 2.76 8.59 -11.55
CA VAL A 103 2.21 8.43 -10.20
C VAL A 103 1.12 7.36 -10.16
N PHE A 104 1.42 6.21 -9.56
CA PHE A 104 0.44 5.16 -9.32
C PHE A 104 -0.55 5.60 -8.23
N LYS A 105 -1.77 5.96 -8.65
CA LYS A 105 -2.85 6.39 -7.75
C LYS A 105 -3.96 5.36 -7.71
N LEU A 106 -4.46 5.14 -6.50
CA LEU A 106 -5.62 4.32 -6.20
C LEU A 106 -6.77 5.22 -5.73
N ASN A 107 -7.86 5.25 -6.48
CA ASN A 107 -9.07 5.95 -6.11
C ASN A 107 -10.09 4.98 -5.51
N ILE A 108 -10.78 5.44 -4.46
CA ILE A 108 -11.81 4.70 -3.75
C ILE A 108 -13.15 5.41 -3.92
N THR A 109 -14.15 4.68 -4.41
CA THR A 109 -15.54 5.15 -4.51
C THR A 109 -16.50 4.15 -3.85
N GLY A 110 -17.74 4.56 -3.60
CA GLY A 110 -18.76 3.69 -2.97
C GLY A 110 -18.72 3.61 -1.43
N LEU A 111 -17.68 4.14 -0.77
CA LEU A 111 -17.70 4.34 0.69
C LEU A 111 -18.52 5.59 1.05
N TYR A 112 -19.48 5.43 1.95
CA TYR A 112 -20.26 6.54 2.51
C TYR A 112 -19.41 7.39 3.46
N ASP A 113 -19.72 8.69 3.58
CA ASP A 113 -18.95 9.63 4.39
C ASP A 113 -18.87 9.24 5.88
N ASP A 114 -19.92 8.61 6.43
CA ASP A 114 -19.88 8.08 7.80
C ASP A 114 -18.82 7.01 7.98
N TRP A 115 -18.60 6.17 6.97
CA TRP A 115 -17.56 5.15 6.98
C TRP A 115 -16.17 5.75 6.82
N MET A 116 -16.03 6.76 5.97
CA MET A 116 -14.79 7.51 5.85
C MET A 116 -14.44 8.21 7.17
N ARG A 117 -15.42 8.79 7.87
CA ARG A 117 -15.22 9.41 9.18
C ARG A 117 -14.85 8.38 10.25
N LEU A 118 -15.48 7.20 10.24
CA LEU A 118 -15.19 6.11 11.16
C LEU A 118 -13.77 5.57 10.98
N THR A 119 -13.37 5.31 9.73
CA THR A 119 -12.09 4.68 9.38
C THR A 119 -10.93 5.66 9.23
N GLY A 120 -11.22 6.93 8.96
CA GLY A 120 -10.23 7.89 8.46
C GLY A 120 -9.82 7.63 7.00
N ALA A 121 -10.55 6.80 6.25
CA ALA A 121 -10.20 6.50 4.88
C ALA A 121 -10.30 7.74 3.98
N ASN A 122 -9.32 7.88 3.11
CA ASN A 122 -9.26 8.87 2.04
C ASN A 122 -9.85 8.33 0.72
N ARG A 123 -10.21 9.23 -0.21
CA ARG A 123 -10.71 8.86 -1.54
C ARG A 123 -9.61 8.54 -2.53
N THR A 124 -8.38 8.98 -2.26
CA THR A 124 -7.24 8.75 -3.16
C THR A 124 -5.99 8.44 -2.34
N TYR A 125 -5.27 7.41 -2.76
CA TYR A 125 -3.98 7.01 -2.20
C TYR A 125 -2.92 6.92 -3.28
N LEU A 126 -1.67 7.13 -2.87
CA LEU A 126 -0.49 6.81 -3.65
C LEU A 126 -0.07 5.37 -3.38
N ILE A 127 0.28 4.62 -4.41
CA ILE A 127 0.84 3.28 -4.28
C ILE A 127 2.37 3.43 -4.21
N MET A 128 2.92 3.28 -3.01
CA MET A 128 4.37 3.45 -2.75
C MET A 128 5.17 2.19 -3.09
N TYR A 129 4.55 1.03 -2.88
CA TYR A 129 5.15 -0.27 -3.14
C TYR A 129 4.04 -1.29 -3.36
N TYR A 130 4.29 -2.26 -4.24
CA TYR A 130 3.49 -3.46 -4.31
C TYR A 130 4.29 -4.64 -4.87
N ASN A 131 3.85 -5.83 -4.50
CA ASN A 131 4.12 -7.08 -5.18
C ASN A 131 2.87 -7.98 -5.05
N LYS A 132 2.95 -9.24 -5.48
CA LYS A 132 1.82 -10.18 -5.38
C LYS A 132 1.30 -10.44 -3.95
N ASP A 133 2.11 -10.16 -2.93
CA ASP A 133 1.85 -10.53 -1.54
C ASP A 133 1.54 -9.33 -0.63
N ALA A 134 1.96 -8.11 -1.01
CA ALA A 134 1.88 -6.92 -0.18
C ALA A 134 1.75 -5.63 -0.99
N MET A 135 1.13 -4.60 -0.41
CA MET A 135 1.11 -3.24 -0.93
C MET A 135 1.17 -2.20 0.18
N VAL A 136 1.85 -1.08 -0.10
CA VAL A 136 1.92 0.09 0.78
C VAL A 136 1.19 1.25 0.12
N LEU A 137 0.18 1.76 0.80
CA LEU A 137 -0.63 2.89 0.36
C LEU A 137 -0.33 4.10 1.24
N ALA A 138 -0.12 5.26 0.63
CA ALA A 138 0.19 6.51 1.30
C ALA A 138 -0.85 7.60 1.00
N ASP A 139 -1.13 8.46 1.97
CA ASP A 139 -1.87 9.71 1.75
C ASP A 139 -1.08 10.66 0.84
N ARG A 140 -1.79 11.50 0.09
CA ARG A 140 -1.24 12.39 -0.96
C ARG A 140 -0.31 13.52 -0.46
N LYS A 141 0.22 13.48 0.75
CA LYS A 141 1.03 14.59 1.27
C LYS A 141 2.37 14.65 0.54
N ARG A 142 2.62 15.77 -0.14
CA ARG A 142 3.89 16.10 -0.78
C ARG A 142 4.75 16.86 0.22
N GLY A 143 5.71 16.18 0.81
CA GLY A 143 6.83 16.80 1.49
C GLY A 143 7.93 15.74 1.64
N TYR A 144 9.17 16.16 1.45
CA TYR A 144 10.34 15.27 1.34
C TYR A 144 11.26 15.33 2.57
N SER A 145 10.89 16.06 3.62
CA SER A 145 11.62 16.01 4.89
C SER A 145 11.24 14.76 5.71
N ASP A 146 12.09 14.34 6.64
CA ASP A 146 11.78 13.23 7.57
C ASP A 146 10.52 13.49 8.41
N ASP A 147 10.20 14.76 8.66
CA ASP A 147 8.97 15.22 9.30
C ASP A 147 7.74 15.18 8.37
N ASP A 148 7.97 15.08 7.06
CA ASP A 148 6.95 15.07 6.01
C ASP A 148 6.61 13.68 5.49
N ARG A 149 7.18 12.61 6.04
CA ARG A 149 6.81 11.24 5.67
C ARG A 149 5.27 11.10 5.64
N PRO A 150 4.70 10.50 4.59
CA PRO A 150 3.26 10.37 4.49
C PRO A 150 2.71 9.43 5.57
N VAL A 151 1.44 9.65 5.87
CA VAL A 151 0.63 8.69 6.60
C VAL A 151 0.34 7.52 5.65
N CYS A 152 0.62 6.29 6.08
CA CYS A 152 0.48 5.11 5.23
C CYS A 152 -0.30 3.97 5.89
N SER A 153 -0.66 2.99 5.06
CA SER A 153 -1.12 1.66 5.45
C SER A 153 -0.40 0.56 4.67
N LEU A 154 -0.16 -0.57 5.33
CA LEU A 154 0.43 -1.78 4.77
C LEU A 154 -0.62 -2.89 4.74
N TRP A 155 -0.83 -3.44 3.54
CA TRP A 155 -1.79 -4.49 3.26
C TRP A 155 -1.11 -5.72 2.67
N VAL A 156 -1.63 -6.90 2.99
CA VAL A 156 -1.03 -8.18 2.59
C VAL A 156 -2.10 -9.18 2.14
N THR A 157 -1.76 -10.14 1.28
CA THR A 157 -2.73 -11.14 0.76
C THR A 157 -2.90 -12.37 1.66
N LYS A 158 -2.09 -12.52 2.70
CA LYS A 158 -2.16 -13.63 3.67
C LYS A 158 -2.33 -13.09 5.08
N PRO A 159 -3.16 -13.71 5.93
CA PRO A 159 -3.29 -13.30 7.32
C PRO A 159 -1.99 -13.62 8.06
N TYR A 160 -1.18 -12.60 8.35
CA TYR A 160 0.06 -12.78 9.09
C TYR A 160 -0.19 -12.70 10.60
N ARG A 161 -0.20 -13.86 11.24
CA ARG A 161 -0.30 -13.94 12.71
C ARG A 161 0.93 -13.42 13.44
N TYR A 162 2.11 -13.65 12.86
CA TYR A 162 3.41 -13.30 13.46
C TYR A 162 4.26 -12.40 12.56
N LEU A 163 3.68 -11.84 11.49
CA LEU A 163 4.39 -11.09 10.43
C LEU A 163 5.56 -11.86 9.76
N LYS A 164 5.80 -13.10 10.18
CA LYS A 164 6.67 -14.09 9.53
C LYS A 164 6.11 -14.38 8.14
N GLY A 165 6.76 -13.83 7.12
CA GLY A 165 6.39 -13.97 5.72
C GLY A 165 6.14 -12.65 4.99
N LEU A 166 6.08 -11.52 5.70
CA LEU A 166 6.13 -10.21 5.07
C LEU A 166 7.49 -10.08 4.34
N SER A 167 7.47 -9.68 3.07
CA SER A 167 8.71 -9.51 2.31
C SER A 167 9.58 -8.44 2.97
N ALA A 168 10.89 -8.67 3.02
CA ALA A 168 11.83 -7.72 3.59
C ALA A 168 11.69 -6.32 2.95
N LEU A 169 11.48 -6.29 1.63
CA LEU A 169 11.29 -5.05 0.90
C LEU A 169 9.99 -4.32 1.29
N ALA A 170 8.86 -5.02 1.44
CA ALA A 170 7.63 -4.39 1.90
C ALA A 170 7.79 -3.80 3.31
N ASN A 171 8.49 -4.54 4.19
CA ASN A 171 8.75 -4.11 5.56
C ASN A 171 9.64 -2.86 5.61
N ILE A 172 10.74 -2.86 4.87
CA ILE A 172 11.67 -1.73 4.73
C ILE A 172 10.94 -0.53 4.14
N THR A 173 10.24 -0.71 3.01
CA THR A 173 9.50 0.40 2.40
C THR A 173 8.47 0.99 3.35
N PHE A 174 7.74 0.16 4.10
CA PHE A 174 6.77 0.64 5.06
C PHE A 174 7.41 1.39 6.24
N HIS A 175 8.45 0.85 6.88
CA HIS A 175 9.06 1.48 8.05
C HIS A 175 9.84 2.76 7.72
N ASP A 176 10.54 2.77 6.60
CA ASP A 176 11.43 3.86 6.25
C ASP A 176 10.64 5.05 5.68
N ASN A 177 9.61 4.77 4.85
CA ASN A 177 8.90 5.81 4.12
C ASN A 177 7.64 6.32 4.82
N CYS A 178 7.12 5.60 5.83
CA CYS A 178 5.86 5.98 6.46
C CYS A 178 6.06 6.58 7.84
N LYS A 179 5.28 7.62 8.14
CA LYS A 179 5.36 8.32 9.42
C LYS A 179 4.87 7.44 10.55
N ASN A 180 5.66 7.29 11.62
CA ASN A 180 5.30 6.52 12.82
C ASN A 180 4.68 5.15 12.49
N ALA A 181 5.33 4.42 11.58
CA ALA A 181 4.89 3.13 11.08
C ALA A 181 4.82 2.09 12.21
N THR A 182 3.64 1.49 12.38
CA THR A 182 3.37 0.46 13.38
C THR A 182 2.81 -0.77 12.67
N LEU A 183 3.35 -1.94 12.99
CA LEU A 183 2.83 -3.20 12.51
C LEU A 183 1.79 -3.75 13.50
N VAL A 184 0.76 -4.40 12.97
CA VAL A 184 -0.27 -5.08 13.73
C VAL A 184 -0.44 -6.50 13.24
N SER A 185 -0.49 -7.45 14.17
CA SER A 185 -0.81 -8.84 13.85
C SER A 185 -2.29 -8.97 13.51
N TYR A 186 -2.60 -9.69 12.43
CA TYR A 186 -3.95 -10.16 12.17
C TYR A 186 -4.13 -11.46 12.99
N ASP A 187 -4.66 -11.33 14.20
CA ASP A 187 -4.70 -12.42 15.19
C ASP A 187 -5.91 -13.35 15.00
N ARG A 188 -5.93 -14.46 15.75
CA ARG A 188 -7.05 -15.41 15.81
C ARG A 188 -8.34 -14.81 16.37
N GLU A 189 -8.33 -13.62 16.94
CA GLU A 189 -9.60 -12.96 17.30
C GLU A 189 -10.33 -12.42 16.07
N CYS A 190 -9.69 -12.44 14.90
CA CYS A 190 -10.21 -11.96 13.64
C CYS A 190 -10.78 -13.06 12.73
N TRP A 191 -11.28 -14.16 13.30
CA TRP A 191 -12.03 -15.17 12.53
C TRP A 191 -13.51 -14.83 12.54
N TRP A 192 -14.09 -14.74 11.35
CA TRP A 192 -15.52 -14.81 11.07
C TRP A 192 -15.76 -15.78 9.93
#